data_AF-A0A3C0KFF9-F1
#
_entry.id   AF-A0A3C0KFF9-F1
#
_cell.length_a   1.000
_cell.length_b   1.000
_cell.length_c   1.000
_cell.angle_alpha   90.00
_cell.angle_beta   90.00
_cell.angle_gamma   90.00
#
_symmetry.space_group_name_H-M   'P 1'
#
loop_
_entity.id
_entity.type
_entity.pdbx_description
1 polymer ?
#
loop_
_entity_poly.entity_id
_entity_poly.type
_entity_poly.pdbx_seq_one_letter_code
_entity_poly.pdbx_strand_id
1 'polypeptide(L)'
;GLPVGTEFLDLLSPQFIADLVSWGAIGARTTESQSHRQLASGLSCPVGFKNGTDGGVKVASDAIQAAQASHAFMGMTKMGQAAIFETRGNHDCHVILRGGKQPNYSAADVDAACAILKAAGLREQVMIDVSHANSSKQHQRQITVAAEVAAQIAAGDTRITGLMIESHLQEGRQDIVPGQPLKHGVSVTDACISMAQTVPVLEGLAAAVRARRAKRVA
;
A
#
# COMPACT_ATOMS: atom_id res chain seq x y z
N GLY A 1 15.78 9.70 11.59
CA GLY A 1 14.34 10.05 11.54
C GLY A 1 13.53 8.80 11.28
N LEU A 2 12.20 8.89 11.36
CA LEU A 2 11.25 7.84 10.97
C LEU A 2 10.66 8.18 9.60
N PRO A 3 10.84 7.35 8.55
CA PRO A 3 10.23 7.58 7.24
C PRO A 3 8.70 7.60 7.31
N VAL A 4 8.05 8.37 6.43
CA VAL A 4 6.59 8.43 6.36
C VAL A 4 6.09 7.94 5.00
N GLY A 5 4.99 7.20 5.04
CA GLY A 5 4.21 6.83 3.86
C GLY A 5 2.85 7.51 3.88
N THR A 6 2.30 7.85 2.72
CA THR A 6 0.96 8.46 2.61
C THR A 6 0.23 8.02 1.35
N GLU A 7 -1.09 8.20 1.33
CA GLU A 7 -1.88 8.10 0.11
C GLU A 7 -1.93 9.45 -0.62
N PHE A 8 -1.55 9.47 -1.90
CA PHE A 8 -1.69 10.64 -2.76
C PHE A 8 -3.05 10.61 -3.47
N LEU A 9 -4.08 11.04 -2.74
CA LEU A 9 -5.45 11.08 -3.25
C LEU A 9 -5.76 12.36 -4.03
N ASP A 10 -5.34 13.51 -3.51
CA ASP A 10 -5.55 14.79 -4.16
C ASP A 10 -4.36 15.13 -5.07
N LEU A 11 -4.61 15.77 -6.21
CA LEU A 11 -3.59 16.08 -7.21
C LEU A 11 -2.78 17.34 -6.89
N LEU A 12 -3.21 18.15 -5.90
CA LEU A 12 -2.61 19.43 -5.56
C LEU A 12 -1.77 19.35 -4.29
N SER A 13 -2.28 18.65 -3.27
CA SER A 13 -1.61 18.41 -2.00
C SER A 13 -0.17 17.87 -2.09
N PRO A 14 0.24 17.06 -3.11
CA PRO A 14 1.63 16.60 -3.22
C PRO A 14 2.64 17.75 -3.29
N GLN A 15 2.28 18.90 -3.87
CA GLN A 15 3.19 20.06 -3.96
C GLN A 15 3.62 20.62 -2.60
N PHE A 16 2.84 20.33 -1.54
CA PHE A 16 3.06 20.85 -0.20
C PHE A 16 3.79 19.88 0.73
N ILE A 17 3.76 18.56 0.42
CA ILE A 17 4.25 17.52 1.35
C ILE A 17 5.18 16.49 0.73
N ALA A 18 5.26 16.39 -0.61
CA ALA A 18 5.92 15.26 -1.26
C ALA A 18 7.43 15.17 -0.97
N ASP A 19 8.08 16.28 -0.65
CA ASP A 19 9.48 16.33 -0.23
C ASP A 19 9.74 15.69 1.15
N LEU A 20 8.70 15.46 1.93
CA LEU A 20 8.75 14.76 3.22
C LEU A 20 8.32 13.29 3.13
N VAL A 21 7.78 12.84 1.99
CA VAL A 21 7.21 11.50 1.83
C VAL A 21 8.25 10.53 1.27
N SER A 22 8.47 9.42 1.98
CA SER A 22 9.41 8.38 1.57
C SER A 22 8.78 7.29 0.71
N TRP A 23 7.45 7.16 0.73
CA TRP A 23 6.68 6.17 -0.03
C TRP A 23 5.23 6.63 -0.22
N GLY A 24 4.67 6.44 -1.42
CA GLY A 24 3.30 6.82 -1.75
C GLY A 24 2.39 5.62 -2.02
N ALA A 25 1.10 5.78 -1.79
CA ALA A 25 0.06 4.87 -2.29
C ALA A 25 -0.91 5.60 -3.21
N ILE A 26 -1.41 4.90 -4.22
CA ILE A 26 -2.62 5.26 -4.97
C ILE A 26 -3.73 4.31 -4.56
N GLY A 27 -4.84 4.89 -4.11
CA GLY A 27 -6.00 4.17 -3.58
C GLY A 27 -6.71 3.30 -4.62
N ALA A 28 -7.42 2.27 -4.15
CA ALA A 28 -8.11 1.30 -5.01
C ALA A 28 -9.16 1.95 -5.94
N ARG A 29 -9.70 3.11 -5.57
CA ARG A 29 -10.69 3.87 -6.36
C ARG A 29 -10.05 4.83 -7.36
N THR A 30 -8.75 5.09 -7.25
CA THR A 30 -8.01 6.02 -8.11
C THR A 30 -6.89 5.35 -8.90
N THR A 31 -6.60 4.07 -8.68
CA THR A 31 -5.67 3.26 -9.51
C THR A 31 -6.05 3.28 -11.01
N GLU A 32 -7.33 3.38 -11.35
CA GLU A 32 -7.80 3.52 -12.76
C GLU A 32 -7.71 4.94 -13.30
N SER A 33 -7.53 5.94 -12.45
CA SER A 33 -7.52 7.33 -12.87
C SER A 33 -6.22 7.66 -13.60
N GLN A 34 -6.35 8.11 -14.85
CA GLN A 34 -5.21 8.54 -15.64
C GLN A 34 -4.44 9.69 -14.96
N SER A 35 -5.14 10.62 -14.31
CA SER A 35 -4.51 11.73 -13.58
C SER A 35 -3.62 11.24 -12.43
N HIS A 36 -4.00 10.16 -11.74
CA HIS A 36 -3.19 9.59 -10.66
C HIS A 36 -1.99 8.80 -11.19
N ARG A 37 -2.13 8.13 -12.34
CA ARG A 37 -1.01 7.48 -13.03
C ARG A 37 0.02 8.50 -13.52
N GLN A 38 -0.46 9.62 -14.06
CA GLN A 38 0.36 10.78 -14.42
C GLN A 38 1.06 11.38 -13.20
N LEU A 39 0.34 11.61 -12.09
CA LEU A 39 0.95 12.08 -10.84
C LEU A 39 2.06 11.13 -10.37
N ALA A 40 1.78 9.83 -10.28
CA ALA A 40 2.73 8.81 -9.82
C ALA A 40 4.01 8.75 -10.67
N SER A 41 3.90 9.00 -11.98
CA SER A 41 5.05 9.06 -12.90
C SER A 41 6.04 10.19 -12.60
N GLY A 42 5.60 11.22 -11.86
CA GLY A 42 6.41 12.39 -11.48
C GLY A 42 6.80 12.44 -10.00
N LEU A 43 6.29 11.54 -9.16
CA LEU A 43 6.63 11.51 -7.73
C LEU A 43 8.07 11.05 -7.52
N SER A 44 8.79 11.73 -6.62
CA SER A 44 10.19 11.42 -6.28
C SER A 44 10.34 10.32 -5.21
N CYS A 45 9.32 9.49 -5.03
CA CYS A 45 9.33 8.35 -4.11
C CYS A 45 8.70 7.11 -4.78
N PRO A 46 8.96 5.90 -4.25
CA PRO A 46 8.28 4.69 -4.69
C PRO A 46 6.76 4.78 -4.48
N VAL A 47 5.98 4.19 -5.39
CA VAL A 47 4.50 4.26 -5.36
C VAL A 47 3.86 2.88 -5.41
N GLY A 48 3.00 2.56 -4.45
CA GLY A 48 2.18 1.36 -4.46
C GLY A 48 0.79 1.60 -5.05
N PHE A 49 0.39 0.81 -6.03
CA PHE A 49 -0.98 0.84 -6.59
C PHE A 49 -1.83 -0.27 -5.98
N LYS A 50 -2.92 0.10 -5.31
CA LYS A 50 -3.88 -0.89 -4.78
C LYS A 50 -4.63 -1.58 -5.91
N ASN A 51 -4.87 -2.88 -5.78
CA ASN A 51 -5.80 -3.61 -6.66
C ASN A 51 -7.21 -2.99 -6.58
N GLY A 52 -8.03 -3.24 -7.61
CA GLY A 52 -9.39 -2.72 -7.72
C GLY A 52 -10.27 -3.19 -6.56
N THR A 53 -11.34 -2.44 -6.23
CA THR A 53 -12.20 -2.76 -5.08
C THR A 53 -12.92 -4.11 -5.19
N ASP A 54 -13.04 -4.65 -6.40
CA ASP A 54 -13.58 -5.98 -6.70
C ASP A 54 -12.56 -7.11 -6.53
N GLY A 55 -11.26 -6.78 -6.46
CA GLY A 55 -10.13 -7.71 -6.34
C GLY A 55 -9.22 -7.73 -7.56
N GLY A 56 -9.55 -7.03 -8.65
CA GLY A 56 -8.80 -7.10 -9.90
C GLY A 56 -7.37 -6.56 -9.78
N VAL A 57 -6.36 -7.40 -10.03
CA VAL A 57 -4.92 -7.01 -10.02
C VAL A 57 -4.49 -6.35 -11.32
N LYS A 58 -5.13 -6.71 -12.45
CA LYS A 58 -4.79 -6.16 -13.79
C LYS A 58 -4.76 -4.63 -13.78
N VAL A 59 -5.70 -4.02 -13.08
CA VAL A 59 -5.82 -2.56 -12.97
C VAL A 59 -4.57 -1.89 -12.38
N ALA A 60 -3.98 -2.51 -11.36
CA ALA A 60 -2.76 -2.03 -10.72
C ALA A 60 -1.55 -2.31 -11.61
N SER A 61 -1.54 -3.44 -12.32
CA SER A 61 -0.52 -3.75 -13.34
C SER A 61 -0.51 -2.70 -14.46
N ASP A 62 -1.68 -2.37 -15.03
CA ASP A 62 -1.81 -1.35 -16.07
C ASP A 62 -1.38 0.03 -15.55
N ALA A 63 -1.70 0.35 -14.28
CA ALA A 63 -1.30 1.60 -13.65
C ALA A 63 0.22 1.72 -13.45
N ILE A 64 0.90 0.62 -13.11
CA ILE A 64 2.36 0.57 -13.00
C ILE A 64 3.01 0.80 -14.37
N GLN A 65 2.54 0.12 -15.43
CA GLN A 65 3.05 0.34 -16.79
C GLN A 65 2.87 1.79 -17.22
N ALA A 66 1.71 2.39 -16.94
CA ALA A 66 1.46 3.80 -17.23
C ALA A 66 2.40 4.71 -16.44
N ALA A 67 2.57 4.48 -15.13
CA ALA A 67 3.43 5.32 -14.28
C ALA A 67 4.92 5.22 -14.64
N GLN A 68 5.37 4.11 -15.24
CA GLN A 68 6.74 3.94 -15.73
C GLN A 68 7.04 4.75 -17.00
N ALA A 69 6.01 5.16 -17.74
CA ALA A 69 6.18 5.99 -18.93
C ALA A 69 6.32 7.47 -18.58
N SER A 70 6.94 8.25 -19.47
CA SER A 70 6.91 9.71 -19.43
C SER A 70 5.50 10.23 -19.77
N HIS A 71 5.06 11.26 -19.06
CA HIS A 71 3.80 11.96 -19.35
C HIS A 71 4.02 13.46 -19.52
N ALA A 72 3.11 14.10 -20.25
CA ALA A 72 2.92 15.55 -20.25
C ALA A 72 1.48 15.85 -19.82
N PHE A 73 1.28 16.68 -18.78
CA PHE A 73 -0.06 17.00 -18.27
C PHE A 73 -0.11 18.37 -17.58
N MET A 74 -1.32 18.93 -17.45
CA MET A 74 -1.54 20.19 -16.75
C MET A 74 -1.65 19.97 -15.24
N GLY A 75 -0.94 20.78 -14.45
CA GLY A 75 -0.98 20.74 -12.98
C GLY A 75 -0.70 22.11 -12.37
N MET A 76 -0.54 22.17 -11.04
CA MET A 76 -0.15 23.40 -10.34
C MET A 76 1.31 23.35 -9.88
N THR A 77 2.01 24.45 -10.05
CA THR A 77 3.37 24.68 -9.52
C THR A 77 3.34 24.99 -8.03
N LYS A 78 4.52 24.96 -7.38
CA LYS A 78 4.70 25.42 -5.99
C LYS A 78 4.29 26.87 -5.74
N MET A 79 4.24 27.70 -6.80
CA MET A 79 3.78 29.09 -6.73
C MET A 79 2.26 29.23 -6.93
N GLY A 80 1.52 28.13 -7.03
CA GLY A 80 0.06 28.12 -7.25
C GLY A 80 -0.36 28.47 -8.68
N GLN A 81 0.58 28.49 -9.63
CA GLN A 81 0.29 28.76 -11.04
C GLN A 81 0.06 27.46 -11.81
N ALA A 82 -0.89 27.46 -12.75
CA ALA A 82 -1.09 26.36 -13.68
C ALA A 82 0.09 26.26 -14.66
N ALA A 83 0.59 25.05 -14.89
CA ALA A 83 1.69 24.78 -15.81
C ALA A 83 1.54 23.39 -16.45
N ILE A 84 2.28 23.18 -17.55
CA ILE A 84 2.48 21.85 -18.13
C ILE A 84 3.67 21.21 -17.42
N PHE A 85 3.46 20.00 -16.90
CA PHE A 85 4.47 19.15 -16.29
C PHE A 85 4.86 18.06 -17.27
N GLU A 86 6.17 17.82 -17.37
CA GLU A 86 6.73 16.66 -18.05
C GLU A 86 7.41 15.77 -17.02
N THR A 87 7.07 14.48 -17.04
CA THR A 87 7.62 13.48 -16.12
C THR A 87 8.48 12.49 -16.88
N ARG A 88 9.43 11.88 -16.15
CA ARG A 88 10.36 10.90 -16.70
C ARG A 88 9.89 9.46 -16.55
N GLY A 89 8.75 9.25 -15.90
CA GLY A 89 8.31 7.93 -15.45
C GLY A 89 8.90 7.55 -14.09
N ASN A 90 8.19 6.68 -13.38
CA ASN A 90 8.56 6.15 -12.07
C ASN A 90 8.69 4.62 -12.13
N HIS A 91 9.93 4.14 -12.12
CA HIS A 91 10.24 2.71 -12.17
C HIS A 91 10.07 1.99 -10.82
N ASP A 92 9.91 2.74 -9.73
CA ASP A 92 9.77 2.22 -8.36
C ASP A 92 8.30 2.08 -7.96
N CYS A 93 7.49 1.58 -8.88
CA CYS A 93 6.09 1.24 -8.65
C CYS A 93 5.91 -0.27 -8.37
N HIS A 94 4.91 -0.62 -7.54
CA HIS A 94 4.57 -2.00 -7.18
C HIS A 94 3.06 -2.15 -6.87
N VAL A 95 2.57 -3.39 -6.83
CA VAL A 95 1.17 -3.70 -6.49
C VAL A 95 0.98 -3.81 -4.98
N ILE A 96 -0.16 -3.32 -4.49
CA ILE A 96 -0.68 -3.59 -3.15
C ILE A 96 -1.92 -4.49 -3.25
N LEU A 97 -1.84 -5.69 -2.68
CA LEU A 97 -2.95 -6.63 -2.52
C LEU A 97 -3.73 -6.28 -1.25
N ARG A 98 -4.98 -5.84 -1.39
CA ARG A 98 -5.83 -5.30 -0.30
C ARG A 98 -7.20 -5.97 -0.17
N GLY A 99 -7.37 -7.10 -0.83
CA GLY A 99 -8.61 -7.85 -0.98
C GLY A 99 -9.55 -7.26 -2.02
N GLY A 100 -10.72 -7.88 -2.14
CA GLY A 100 -11.81 -7.46 -3.01
C GLY A 100 -13.14 -8.01 -2.50
N LYS A 101 -13.88 -8.73 -3.35
CA LYS A 101 -15.02 -9.54 -2.88
C LYS A 101 -14.61 -10.64 -1.90
N GLN A 102 -13.38 -11.12 -2.03
CA GLN A 102 -12.72 -12.06 -1.11
C GLN A 102 -11.35 -11.49 -0.72
N PRO A 103 -10.77 -11.89 0.42
CA PRO A 103 -9.36 -11.65 0.70
C PRO A 103 -8.46 -12.22 -0.41
N ASN A 104 -7.30 -11.59 -0.65
CA ASN A 104 -6.34 -11.96 -1.70
C ASN A 104 -4.89 -11.96 -1.20
N TYR A 105 -4.64 -12.54 -0.02
CA TYR A 105 -3.31 -12.58 0.61
C TYR A 105 -2.70 -13.99 0.70
N SER A 106 -3.42 -15.03 0.25
CA SER A 106 -2.93 -16.41 0.31
C SER A 106 -1.79 -16.64 -0.68
N ALA A 107 -1.04 -17.73 -0.52
CA ALA A 107 0.02 -18.10 -1.47
C ALA A 107 -0.50 -18.21 -2.92
N ALA A 108 -1.72 -18.75 -3.09
CA ALA A 108 -2.36 -18.87 -4.40
C ALA A 108 -2.70 -17.49 -5.00
N ASP A 109 -3.09 -16.52 -4.17
CA ASP A 109 -3.35 -15.14 -4.61
C ASP A 109 -2.05 -14.43 -5.00
N VAL A 110 -0.98 -14.64 -4.24
CA VAL A 110 0.36 -14.12 -4.56
C VAL A 110 0.86 -14.71 -5.88
N ASP A 111 0.68 -16.02 -6.10
CA ASP A 111 1.01 -16.69 -7.36
C ASP A 111 0.22 -16.09 -8.54
N ALA A 112 -1.09 -15.95 -8.38
CA ALA A 112 -1.95 -15.39 -9.42
C ALA A 112 -1.59 -13.93 -9.74
N ALA A 113 -1.33 -13.11 -8.72
CA ALA A 113 -0.89 -11.73 -8.91
C ALA A 113 0.47 -11.64 -9.61
N CYS A 114 1.44 -12.46 -9.20
CA CYS A 114 2.77 -12.48 -9.82
C CYS A 114 2.73 -12.99 -11.26
N ALA A 115 1.85 -13.94 -11.59
CA ALA A 115 1.64 -14.38 -12.97
C ALA A 115 1.14 -13.24 -13.87
N ILE A 116 0.22 -12.40 -13.37
CA ILE A 116 -0.26 -11.20 -14.09
C ILE A 116 0.89 -10.21 -14.30
N LEU A 117 1.67 -9.93 -13.24
CA LEU A 117 2.81 -9.02 -13.33
C LEU A 117 3.87 -9.50 -14.32
N LYS A 118 4.19 -10.79 -14.28
CA LYS A 118 5.11 -11.43 -15.23
C LYS A 118 4.63 -11.31 -16.67
N ALA A 119 3.35 -11.59 -16.92
CA ALA A 119 2.75 -11.47 -18.26
C ALA A 119 2.78 -10.02 -18.78
N ALA A 120 2.76 -9.04 -17.87
CA ALA A 120 2.89 -7.62 -18.18
C ALA A 120 4.36 -7.12 -18.27
N GLY A 121 5.35 -8.00 -18.09
CA GLY A 121 6.77 -7.63 -18.08
C GLY A 121 7.21 -6.84 -16.84
N LEU A 122 6.45 -6.91 -15.76
CA LEU A 122 6.73 -6.21 -14.49
C LEU A 122 7.44 -7.12 -13.49
N ARG A 123 8.08 -6.51 -12.49
CA ARG A 123 8.67 -7.24 -11.36
C ARG A 123 7.58 -8.01 -10.63
N GLU A 124 7.82 -9.31 -10.41
CA GLU A 124 6.93 -10.23 -9.68
C GLU A 124 6.99 -9.96 -8.17
N GLN A 125 6.56 -8.77 -7.75
CA GLN A 125 6.65 -8.29 -6.37
C GLN A 125 5.34 -7.67 -5.93
N VAL A 126 4.92 -8.00 -4.70
CA VAL A 126 3.68 -7.50 -4.11
C VAL A 126 3.92 -7.02 -2.68
N MET A 127 3.20 -5.95 -2.33
CA MET A 127 2.93 -5.57 -0.94
C MET A 127 1.56 -6.10 -0.55
N ILE A 128 1.39 -6.57 0.69
CA ILE A 128 0.10 -7.08 1.19
C ILE A 128 -0.44 -6.13 2.26
N ASP A 129 -1.60 -5.52 1.99
CA ASP A 129 -2.40 -4.80 2.97
C ASP A 129 -3.22 -5.82 3.77
N VAL A 130 -2.92 -5.95 5.07
CA VAL A 130 -3.58 -6.94 5.93
C VAL A 130 -4.89 -6.44 6.52
N SER A 131 -5.24 -5.15 6.31
CA SER A 131 -6.48 -4.53 6.75
C SER A 131 -7.56 -4.64 5.66
N HIS A 132 -8.47 -3.65 5.58
CA HIS A 132 -9.46 -3.49 4.53
C HIS A 132 -10.21 -4.80 4.18
N ALA A 133 -10.27 -5.18 2.90
CA ALA A 133 -11.00 -6.36 2.46
C ALA A 133 -10.28 -7.66 2.83
N ASN A 134 -8.96 -7.63 3.02
CA ASN A 134 -8.20 -8.78 3.52
C ASN A 134 -8.55 -9.15 4.97
N SER A 135 -8.85 -8.15 5.81
CA SER A 135 -9.39 -8.35 7.16
C SER A 135 -10.91 -8.55 7.19
N SER A 136 -11.59 -8.48 6.04
CA SER A 136 -13.05 -8.35 5.96
C SER A 136 -13.60 -7.24 6.86
N LYS A 137 -12.88 -6.11 6.94
CA LYS A 137 -13.16 -4.95 7.81
C LYS A 137 -13.19 -5.26 9.31
N GLN A 138 -12.52 -6.33 9.75
CA GLN A 138 -12.39 -6.70 11.15
C GLN A 138 -10.94 -6.51 11.58
N HIS A 139 -10.63 -5.41 12.26
CA HIS A 139 -9.26 -5.03 12.60
C HIS A 139 -8.47 -6.11 13.36
N GLN A 140 -9.10 -6.91 14.23
CA GLN A 140 -8.44 -8.05 14.90
C GLN A 140 -7.90 -9.08 13.90
N ARG A 141 -8.57 -9.28 12.75
CA ARG A 141 -8.12 -10.23 11.73
C ARG A 141 -6.80 -9.83 11.08
N GLN A 142 -6.38 -8.56 11.16
CA GLN A 142 -5.05 -8.13 10.70
C GLN A 142 -3.93 -8.97 11.33
N ILE A 143 -4.09 -9.38 12.60
CA ILE A 143 -3.11 -10.20 13.32
C ILE A 143 -2.99 -11.59 12.67
N THR A 144 -4.14 -12.22 12.39
CA THR A 144 -4.21 -13.54 11.73
C THR A 144 -3.64 -13.46 10.32
N VAL A 145 -4.08 -12.47 9.53
CA VAL A 145 -3.62 -12.27 8.15
C VAL A 145 -2.11 -12.02 8.11
N ALA A 146 -1.59 -11.16 9.01
CA ALA A 146 -0.15 -10.91 9.11
C ALA A 146 0.64 -12.18 9.48
N ALA A 147 0.12 -13.02 10.37
CA ALA A 147 0.76 -14.30 10.73
C ALA A 147 0.80 -15.29 9.54
N GLU A 148 -0.27 -15.37 8.75
CA GLU A 148 -0.32 -16.22 7.55
C GLU A 148 0.65 -15.71 6.46
N VAL A 149 0.74 -14.40 6.27
CA VAL A 149 1.73 -13.79 5.37
C VAL A 149 3.16 -14.00 5.89
N ALA A 150 3.38 -13.88 7.19
CA ALA A 150 4.67 -14.17 7.81
C ALA A 150 5.10 -15.64 7.58
N ALA A 151 4.16 -16.59 7.63
CA ALA A 151 4.43 -17.99 7.32
C ALA A 151 4.89 -18.19 5.87
N GLN A 152 4.28 -17.50 4.90
CA GLN A 152 4.72 -17.52 3.49
C GLN A 152 6.15 -16.97 3.33
N ILE A 153 6.44 -15.84 3.99
CA ILE A 153 7.80 -15.25 4.00
C ILE A 153 8.79 -16.26 4.59
N ALA A 154 8.50 -16.83 5.76
CA ALA A 154 9.36 -17.82 6.42
C ALA A 154 9.52 -19.12 5.61
N ALA A 155 8.51 -19.49 4.82
CA ALA A 155 8.56 -20.64 3.93
C ALA A 155 9.58 -20.45 2.80
N GLY A 156 9.82 -19.21 2.37
CA GLY A 156 10.80 -18.90 1.33
C GLY A 156 10.36 -17.83 0.34
N ASP A 157 9.11 -17.33 0.42
CA ASP A 157 8.61 -16.41 -0.60
C ASP A 157 9.38 -15.08 -0.58
N THR A 158 9.98 -14.74 -1.72
CA THR A 158 10.78 -13.52 -1.91
C THR A 158 10.01 -12.43 -2.67
N ARG A 159 8.83 -12.75 -3.19
CA ARG A 159 7.97 -11.85 -3.97
C ARG A 159 7.19 -10.90 -3.06
N ILE A 160 6.93 -11.30 -1.81
CA ILE A 160 6.33 -10.43 -0.79
C ILE A 160 7.41 -9.46 -0.27
N THR A 161 7.32 -8.20 -0.69
CA THR A 161 8.32 -7.15 -0.40
C THR A 161 7.90 -6.20 0.73
N GLY A 162 6.62 -6.18 1.09
CA GLY A 162 6.12 -5.33 2.16
C GLY A 162 4.75 -5.73 2.69
N LEU A 163 4.40 -5.19 3.85
CA LEU A 163 3.05 -5.27 4.42
C LEU A 163 2.55 -3.87 4.77
N MET A 164 1.24 -3.66 4.68
CA MET A 164 0.56 -2.46 5.17
C MET A 164 -0.41 -2.86 6.29
N ILE A 165 -0.34 -2.17 7.43
CA ILE A 165 -1.09 -2.48 8.66
C ILE A 165 -1.76 -1.19 9.14
N GLU A 166 -3.04 -1.25 9.49
CA GLU A 166 -3.75 -0.15 10.16
C GLU A 166 -3.64 -0.31 11.67
N SER A 167 -2.74 0.49 12.25
CA SER A 167 -2.39 0.47 13.66
C SER A 167 -2.51 1.88 14.26
N HIS A 168 -2.96 1.95 15.51
CA HIS A 168 -3.01 3.18 16.29
C HIS A 168 -2.66 2.90 17.76
N LEU A 169 -2.49 3.93 18.59
CA LEU A 169 -2.18 3.77 20.02
C LEU A 169 -3.19 2.85 20.73
N GLN A 170 -4.49 3.04 20.47
CA GLN A 170 -5.59 2.26 21.01
C GLN A 170 -6.33 1.56 19.86
N GLU A 171 -6.91 0.40 20.14
CA GLU A 171 -7.62 -0.37 19.11
C GLU A 171 -9.00 0.21 18.77
N GLY A 172 -9.56 -0.26 17.66
CA GLY A 172 -10.90 0.08 17.23
C GLY A 172 -10.99 1.41 16.49
N ARG A 173 -12.21 1.95 16.47
CA ARG A 173 -12.55 3.27 15.91
C ARG A 173 -13.56 3.98 16.81
N GLN A 174 -13.72 5.27 16.61
CA GLN A 174 -14.75 6.11 17.21
C GLN A 174 -15.41 6.99 16.15
N ASP A 175 -16.66 7.38 16.40
CA ASP A 175 -17.36 8.36 15.58
C ASP A 175 -17.10 9.78 16.09
N ILE A 176 -17.08 10.75 15.17
CA ILE A 176 -17.02 12.17 15.54
C ILE A 176 -18.44 12.62 15.89
N VAL A 177 -18.71 12.82 17.17
CA VAL A 177 -20.00 13.29 17.67
C VAL A 177 -19.87 14.74 18.17
N PRO A 178 -20.63 15.71 17.64
CA PRO A 178 -20.57 17.10 18.08
C PRO A 178 -20.73 17.24 19.60
N GLY A 179 -19.86 18.03 20.23
CA GLY A 179 -19.88 18.26 21.67
C GLY A 179 -19.29 17.13 22.53
N GLN A 180 -18.90 16.00 21.94
CA GLN A 180 -18.22 14.92 22.65
C GLN A 180 -16.70 14.95 22.40
N PRO A 181 -15.86 14.94 23.45
CA PRO A 181 -14.42 14.87 23.28
C PRO A 181 -14.01 13.51 22.69
N LEU A 182 -13.06 13.53 21.75
CA LEU A 182 -12.51 12.31 21.17
C LEU A 182 -11.64 11.58 22.19
N LYS A 183 -11.73 10.24 22.20
CA LYS A 183 -10.80 9.39 22.92
C LYS A 183 -9.42 9.51 22.29
N HIS A 184 -8.43 9.83 23.11
CA HIS A 184 -7.05 9.94 22.66
C HIS A 184 -6.56 8.60 22.09
N GLY A 185 -5.91 8.65 20.93
CA GLY A 185 -5.25 7.49 20.35
C GLY A 185 -6.19 6.46 19.71
N VAL A 186 -7.47 6.76 19.49
CA VAL A 186 -8.44 5.89 18.79
C VAL A 186 -8.76 6.49 17.41
N SER A 187 -8.72 5.67 16.36
CA SER A 187 -9.01 6.09 14.98
C SER A 187 -10.42 6.67 14.82
N VAL A 188 -10.60 7.68 13.95
CA VAL A 188 -11.92 8.22 13.57
C VAL A 188 -12.44 7.68 12.23
N THR A 189 -11.63 6.86 11.54
CA THR A 189 -11.94 6.27 10.24
C THR A 189 -12.11 4.76 10.36
N ASP A 190 -11.27 3.97 9.69
CA ASP A 190 -11.26 2.52 9.80
C ASP A 190 -10.67 2.09 11.15
N ALA A 191 -11.13 0.95 11.65
CA ALA A 191 -10.70 0.44 12.94
C ALA A 191 -9.25 -0.09 12.86
N CYS A 192 -8.43 0.25 13.85
CA CYS A 192 -7.02 -0.13 13.88
C CYS A 192 -6.76 -1.17 14.97
N ILE A 193 -5.67 -1.95 14.84
CA ILE A 193 -5.10 -2.66 15.99
C ILE A 193 -4.37 -1.67 16.91
N SER A 194 -4.31 -1.97 18.20
CA SER A 194 -3.58 -1.16 19.19
C SER A 194 -2.06 -1.33 19.05
N MET A 195 -1.29 -0.41 19.66
CA MET A 195 0.16 -0.53 19.73
C MET A 195 0.60 -1.81 20.47
N ALA A 196 -0.13 -2.22 21.51
CA ALA A 196 0.12 -3.46 22.25
C ALA A 196 -0.04 -4.71 21.36
N GLN A 197 -0.98 -4.69 20.41
CA GLN A 197 -1.14 -5.74 19.40
C GLN A 197 -0.14 -5.61 18.24
N THR A 198 0.31 -4.40 17.94
CA THR A 198 1.23 -4.12 16.82
C THR A 198 2.63 -4.66 17.07
N VAL A 199 3.15 -4.53 18.30
CA VAL A 199 4.51 -4.99 18.63
C VAL A 199 4.71 -6.49 18.34
N PRO A 200 3.86 -7.42 18.83
CA PRO A 200 3.97 -8.84 18.49
C PRO A 200 3.86 -9.14 16.99
N VAL A 201 3.04 -8.39 16.24
CA VAL A 201 2.92 -8.55 14.79
C VAL A 201 4.26 -8.20 14.11
N LEU A 202 4.88 -7.08 14.49
CA LEU A 202 6.18 -6.67 13.96
C LEU A 202 7.29 -7.67 14.33
N GLU A 203 7.29 -8.19 15.54
CA GLU A 203 8.24 -9.22 16.00
C GLU A 203 8.09 -10.52 15.20
N GLY A 204 6.86 -10.96 14.95
CA GLY A 204 6.55 -12.14 14.13
C GLY A 204 7.04 -11.98 12.68
N LEU A 205 6.81 -10.81 12.07
CA LEU A 205 7.32 -10.49 10.74
C LEU A 205 8.85 -10.47 10.70
N ALA A 206 9.50 -9.89 11.71
CA ALA A 206 10.95 -9.88 11.81
C ALA A 206 11.51 -11.31 11.94
N ALA A 207 10.86 -12.18 12.71
CA ALA A 207 11.23 -13.59 12.83
C ALA A 207 11.09 -14.34 11.49
N ALA A 208 10.00 -14.12 10.76
CA ALA A 208 9.79 -14.71 9.44
C ALA A 208 10.87 -14.30 8.43
N VAL A 209 11.26 -13.02 8.40
CA VAL A 209 12.35 -12.53 7.53
C VAL A 209 13.69 -13.19 7.90
N ARG A 210 13.99 -13.37 9.20
CA ARG A 210 15.20 -14.08 9.64
C ARG A 210 15.19 -15.55 9.22
N ALA A 211 14.06 -16.24 9.40
CA ALA A 211 13.90 -17.64 8.99
C ALA A 211 14.11 -17.81 7.47
N ARG A 212 13.53 -16.92 6.65
CA ARG A 212 13.74 -16.90 5.20
C ARG A 212 15.21 -16.74 4.83
N ARG A 213 15.93 -15.84 5.52
CA ARG A 213 17.36 -15.61 5.26
C ARG A 213 18.22 -16.82 5.62
N ALA A 214 17.94 -17.49 6.74
CA ALA A 214 18.66 -18.69 7.16
C ALA A 214 18.58 -19.82 6.12
N LYS A 215 17.40 -20.02 5.51
CA LYS A 215 17.20 -20.99 4.42
C LYS A 215 17.96 -20.69 3.13
N ARG A 216 18.45 -19.46 2.92
CA ARG A 216 19.23 -19.10 1.72
C ARG A 216 20.73 -19.29 1.91
N VAL A 217 21.18 -19.40 3.16
CA VAL A 217 22.60 -19.59 3.52
C VAL A 217 22.95 -21.07 3.67
N ALA A 218 21.96 -21.92 3.98
CA ALA A 218 22.05 -23.37 3.95
C ALA A 218 21.87 -23.92 2.53
#